data_AF-A0A8R7QV72-F1
#
_entry.id   AF-A0A8R7QV72-F1
#
_cell.length_a   1.000
_cell.length_b   1.000
_cell.length_c   1.000
_cell.angle_alpha   90.00
_cell.angle_beta   90.00
_cell.angle_gamma   90.00
#
_symmetry.space_group_name_H-M   'P 1'
#
loop_
_entity.id
_entity.type
_entity.pdbx_description
1 polymer ?
#
loop_
_entity_poly.entity_id
_entity_poly.type
_entity_poly.pdbx_seq_one_letter_code
_entity_poly.pdbx_strand_id
1 'polypeptide(L)'
;MEMIFPPGFFTVMVHLVVHLASECKIAGPVAYRWMYFIERYLGELKSFVRNKARPEGSIAESFLADECMTYCSRYLQGFSTKHNQPSRNDDNPEDSESSIFSQKSMLFPPVGKPLGRPMVYTLTDKEATQAHRYVLFNCDAVKPYLEEHGAYLRRKNRKKCIDRRTFEKMQHEQFPKWFKDHVMQ
;
A
#
# COMPACT_ATOMS: atom_id res chain seq x y z
N MET A 1 31.01 -28.90 12.64
CA MET A 1 31.38 -27.61 12.03
C MET A 1 31.72 -26.56 13.08
N GLU A 2 30.97 -26.47 14.18
CA GLU A 2 31.22 -25.49 15.25
C GLU A 2 32.54 -25.66 16.02
N MET A 3 33.13 -26.86 15.99
CA MET A 3 34.46 -27.10 16.56
C MET A 3 35.62 -26.70 15.63
N ILE A 4 35.35 -26.38 14.36
CA ILE A 4 36.37 -26.18 13.31
C ILE A 4 36.54 -24.70 12.96
N PHE A 5 35.46 -23.90 13.06
CA PHE A 5 35.48 -22.47 12.73
C PHE A 5 35.37 -21.59 13.97
N PRO A 6 35.99 -20.40 13.97
CA PRO A 6 35.92 -19.47 15.10
C PRO A 6 34.47 -19.01 15.35
N PRO A 7 34.07 -18.73 16.61
CA PRO A 7 32.69 -18.38 16.96
C PRO A 7 32.10 -17.20 16.16
N GLY A 8 32.94 -16.24 15.73
CA GLY A 8 32.52 -15.10 14.92
C GLY A 8 32.13 -15.43 13.47
N PHE A 9 32.44 -16.63 12.97
CA PHE A 9 32.04 -17.08 11.63
C PHE A 9 30.56 -17.50 11.56
N PHE A 10 30.00 -17.98 12.68
CA PHE A 10 28.61 -18.39 12.78
C PHE A 10 27.71 -17.19 13.07
N THR A 11 27.57 -16.30 12.09
CA THR A 11 26.45 -15.36 12.10
C THR A 11 25.14 -16.13 12.01
N VAL A 12 24.05 -15.57 12.53
CA VAL A 12 22.70 -16.22 12.58
C VAL A 12 22.30 -16.82 11.23
N MET A 13 22.68 -16.16 10.12
CA MET A 13 22.39 -16.61 8.76
C MET A 13 23.15 -17.89 8.38
N VAL A 14 24.45 -17.99 8.68
CA VAL A 14 25.28 -19.16 8.33
C VAL A 14 24.93 -20.35 9.23
N HIS A 15 24.73 -20.09 10.52
CA HIS A 15 24.36 -21.12 11.49
C HIS A 15 23.03 -21.78 11.12
N LEU A 16 22.00 -20.99 10.79
CA LEU A 16 20.68 -21.50 10.42
C LEU A 16 20.73 -22.37 9.15
N VAL A 17 21.47 -21.96 8.12
CA VAL A 17 21.55 -22.71 6.85
C VAL A 17 22.27 -24.06 7.03
N VAL A 18 23.33 -24.09 7.84
CA VAL A 18 24.09 -25.33 8.13
C VAL A 18 23.25 -26.33 8.93
N HIS A 19 22.53 -25.86 9.95
CA HIS A 19 21.66 -26.71 10.77
C HIS A 19 20.39 -27.13 10.03
N LEU A 20 19.82 -26.28 9.19
CA LEU A 20 18.64 -26.65 8.39
C LEU A 20 18.96 -27.80 7.42
N ALA A 21 20.16 -27.82 6.81
CA ALA A 21 20.56 -28.89 5.90
C ALA A 21 20.75 -30.25 6.63
N SER A 22 21.37 -30.24 7.82
CA SER A 22 21.51 -31.45 8.63
C SER A 22 20.16 -31.94 9.17
N GLU A 23 19.31 -31.04 9.61
CA GLU A 23 17.94 -31.36 10.05
C GLU A 23 17.08 -31.92 8.92
N CYS A 24 17.14 -31.34 7.72
CA CYS A 24 16.46 -31.87 6.53
C CYS A 24 16.95 -33.28 6.18
N LYS A 25 18.25 -33.54 6.31
CA LYS A 25 18.84 -34.84 6.01
C LYS A 25 18.39 -35.92 6.98
N ILE A 26 18.27 -35.59 8.27
CA ILE A 26 17.87 -36.54 9.32
C ILE A 26 16.36 -36.74 9.34
N ALA A 27 15.59 -35.65 9.20
CA ALA A 27 14.17 -35.64 9.50
C ALA A 27 13.27 -35.46 8.26
N GLY A 28 13.86 -35.39 7.05
CA GLY A 28 13.14 -35.27 5.79
C GLY A 28 12.63 -33.85 5.49
N PRO A 29 11.74 -33.71 4.48
CA PRO A 29 11.23 -32.41 4.05
C PRO A 29 10.57 -31.64 5.20
N VAL A 30 11.02 -30.39 5.36
CA VAL A 30 10.60 -29.45 6.42
C VAL A 30 9.08 -29.23 6.47
N ALA A 31 8.40 -29.38 5.32
CA ALA A 31 6.95 -29.22 5.21
C ALA A 31 6.15 -30.12 6.17
N TYR A 32 6.63 -31.34 6.47
CA TYR A 32 5.94 -32.27 7.39
C TYR A 32 6.26 -32.03 8.88
N ARG A 33 7.25 -31.17 9.19
CA ARG A 33 7.66 -30.83 10.56
C ARG A 33 7.24 -29.44 10.99
N TRP A 34 6.73 -28.63 10.07
CA TRP A 34 6.22 -27.31 10.41
C TRP A 34 4.97 -27.43 11.27
N MET A 35 5.10 -27.12 12.56
CA MET A 35 3.96 -27.04 13.46
C MET A 35 3.03 -25.87 13.12
N TYR A 36 3.46 -24.93 12.28
CA TYR A 36 2.69 -23.73 11.92
C TYR A 36 1.25 -24.05 11.48
N PHE A 37 1.02 -25.09 10.67
CA PHE A 37 -0.34 -25.45 10.26
C PHE A 37 -1.18 -25.96 11.43
N ILE A 38 -0.58 -26.74 12.34
CA ILE A 38 -1.20 -27.27 13.55
C ILE A 38 -1.52 -26.11 14.50
N GLU A 39 -0.57 -25.23 14.75
CA GLU A 39 -0.72 -24.07 15.62
C GLU A 39 -1.81 -23.12 15.11
N ARG A 40 -1.87 -22.88 13.80
CA ARG A 40 -2.91 -22.06 13.19
C ARG A 40 -4.29 -22.70 13.34
N TYR A 41 -4.39 -24.01 13.11
CA TYR A 41 -5.63 -24.75 13.29
C TYR A 41 -6.10 -24.76 14.76
N LEU A 42 -5.19 -25.01 15.70
CA LEU A 42 -5.49 -24.92 17.14
C LEU A 42 -5.88 -23.50 17.55
N GLY A 43 -5.28 -22.47 16.93
CA GLY A 43 -5.67 -21.08 17.12
C GLY A 43 -7.11 -20.80 16.70
N GLU A 44 -7.54 -21.35 15.56
CA GLU A 44 -8.93 -21.27 15.09
C GLU A 44 -9.88 -22.01 16.03
N LEU A 45 -9.59 -23.26 16.40
CA LEU A 45 -10.39 -24.02 17.36
C LEU A 45 -10.49 -23.31 18.72
N LYS A 46 -9.42 -22.65 19.17
CA LYS A 46 -9.44 -21.87 20.41
C LYS A 46 -10.42 -20.70 20.33
N SER A 47 -10.60 -20.09 19.15
CA SER A 47 -11.60 -19.03 18.95
C SER A 47 -13.04 -19.55 19.07
N PHE A 48 -13.27 -20.84 18.86
CA PHE A 48 -14.57 -21.50 19.01
C PHE A 48 -14.93 -21.85 20.46
N VAL A 49 -13.97 -21.79 21.40
CA VAL A 49 -14.22 -22.07 22.81
C VAL A 49 -14.84 -20.85 23.50
N ARG A 50 -16.15 -20.68 23.34
CA ARG A 50 -16.97 -19.68 24.06
C ARG A 50 -17.29 -20.12 25.49
N ASN A 51 -17.51 -21.43 25.71
CA ASN A 51 -17.74 -22.01 27.03
C ASN A 51 -16.56 -22.90 27.47
N LYS A 52 -15.76 -22.40 28.42
CA LYS A 52 -14.58 -23.11 28.95
C LYS A 52 -14.93 -24.30 29.86
N ALA A 53 -16.15 -24.37 30.40
CA ALA A 53 -16.58 -25.50 31.23
C ALA A 53 -16.86 -26.77 30.41
N ARG A 54 -17.15 -26.61 29.10
CA ARG A 54 -17.39 -27.70 28.14
C ARG A 54 -16.78 -27.35 26.78
N PRO A 55 -15.45 -27.40 26.65
CA PRO A 55 -14.74 -26.90 25.47
C PRO A 55 -15.08 -27.67 24.20
N GLU A 56 -15.20 -29.00 24.28
CA GLU A 56 -15.53 -29.85 23.12
C GLU A 56 -16.92 -29.52 22.55
N GLY A 57 -17.92 -29.40 23.41
CA GLY A 57 -19.27 -29.01 23.01
C GLY A 57 -19.32 -27.60 22.42
N SER A 58 -18.59 -26.66 23.01
CA SER A 58 -18.49 -25.28 22.50
C SER A 58 -17.85 -25.22 21.10
N ILE A 59 -16.83 -26.05 20.85
CA ILE A 59 -16.18 -26.15 19.54
C ILE A 59 -17.15 -26.73 18.52
N ALA A 60 -17.81 -27.85 18.85
CA ALA A 60 -18.75 -28.51 17.94
C ALA A 60 -19.92 -27.60 17.53
N GLU A 61 -20.49 -26.88 18.50
CA GLU A 61 -21.57 -25.91 18.25
C GLU A 61 -21.12 -24.76 17.35
N SER A 62 -19.95 -24.17 17.64
CA SER A 62 -19.43 -23.05 16.84
C SER A 62 -19.07 -23.48 15.42
N PHE A 63 -18.51 -24.69 15.26
CA PHE A 63 -18.18 -25.26 13.97
C PHE A 63 -19.44 -25.47 13.12
N LEU A 64 -20.50 -26.05 13.71
CA LEU A 64 -21.79 -26.21 13.03
C LEU A 64 -22.37 -24.85 12.59
N ALA A 65 -22.30 -23.84 13.45
CA ALA A 65 -22.76 -22.50 13.11
C ALA A 65 -21.95 -21.88 11.95
N ASP A 66 -20.62 -22.02 11.96
CA ASP A 66 -19.74 -21.51 10.89
C ASP A 66 -20.02 -22.20 9.54
N GLU A 67 -20.22 -23.52 9.53
CA GLU A 67 -20.60 -24.27 8.33
C GLU A 67 -21.97 -23.85 7.78
N CYS A 68 -22.98 -23.73 8.65
CA CYS A 68 -24.31 -23.27 8.27
C CYS A 68 -24.27 -21.85 7.67
N MET A 69 -23.54 -20.92 8.30
CA MET A 69 -23.40 -19.56 7.78
C MET A 69 -22.63 -19.53 6.46
N THR A 70 -21.59 -20.35 6.33
CA THR A 70 -20.83 -20.51 5.08
C THR A 70 -21.72 -21.06 3.98
N TYR A 71 -22.56 -22.06 4.27
CA TYR A 71 -23.52 -22.60 3.32
C TYR A 71 -24.54 -21.53 2.89
N CYS A 72 -25.18 -20.84 3.83
CA CYS A 72 -26.14 -19.78 3.56
C CYS A 72 -25.53 -18.65 2.72
N SER A 73 -24.25 -18.31 2.95
CA SER A 73 -23.54 -17.27 2.18
C SER A 73 -23.44 -17.54 0.68
N ARG A 74 -23.56 -18.81 0.25
CA ARG A 74 -23.53 -19.16 -1.18
C ARG A 74 -24.85 -18.88 -1.89
N TYR A 75 -25.96 -18.83 -1.16
CA TYR A 75 -27.31 -18.73 -1.73
C TYR A 75 -27.98 -17.40 -1.45
N LEU A 76 -27.68 -16.77 -0.32
CA LEU A 76 -28.22 -15.48 0.04
C LEU A 76 -27.19 -14.39 -0.33
N GLN A 77 -27.63 -13.33 -0.99
CA GLN A 77 -26.78 -12.19 -1.41
C GLN A 77 -27.11 -10.94 -0.56
N GLY A 78 -26.18 -9.98 -0.52
CA GLY A 78 -26.43 -8.65 0.08
C GLY A 78 -26.08 -8.49 1.57
N PHE A 79 -25.40 -9.45 2.19
CA PHE A 79 -24.88 -9.31 3.56
C PHE A 79 -23.38 -9.62 3.60
N SER A 80 -22.72 -9.03 4.61
CA SER A 80 -21.29 -9.24 4.85
C SER A 80 -21.04 -10.66 5.35
N THR A 81 -20.08 -11.36 4.74
CA THR A 81 -19.68 -12.72 5.10
C THR A 81 -18.17 -12.81 5.19
N LYS A 82 -17.62 -13.82 5.88
CA LYS A 82 -16.17 -14.08 5.93
C LYS A 82 -15.53 -14.15 4.53
N HIS A 83 -16.30 -14.54 3.51
CA HIS A 83 -15.84 -14.72 2.14
C HIS A 83 -16.01 -13.47 1.26
N ASN A 84 -16.95 -12.58 1.59
CA ASN A 84 -17.23 -11.34 0.85
C ASN A 84 -16.66 -10.09 1.53
N GLN A 85 -15.96 -10.23 2.67
CA GLN A 85 -15.35 -9.08 3.32
C GLN A 85 -14.17 -8.57 2.49
N PRO A 86 -14.15 -7.26 2.16
CA PRO A 86 -13.03 -6.66 1.47
C PRO A 86 -11.75 -6.87 2.28
N SER A 87 -10.64 -7.05 1.58
CA SER A 87 -9.36 -7.30 2.25
C SER A 87 -8.98 -6.14 3.16
N ARG A 88 -8.11 -6.37 4.15
CA ARG A 88 -7.61 -5.30 5.03
C ARG A 88 -6.94 -4.15 4.24
N ASN A 89 -6.38 -4.47 3.07
CA ASN A 89 -5.73 -3.51 2.17
C ASN A 89 -6.57 -3.26 0.92
N ASP A 90 -7.90 -3.38 1.03
CA ASP A 90 -8.79 -3.13 -0.09
C ASP A 90 -8.95 -1.62 -0.28
N ASP A 91 -8.19 -1.09 -1.23
CA ASP A 91 -8.23 0.29 -1.70
C ASP A 91 -9.27 0.47 -2.82
N ASN A 92 -10.15 -0.52 -3.06
CA ASN A 92 -11.15 -0.42 -4.12
C ASN A 92 -12.08 0.79 -3.87
N PRO A 93 -12.16 1.75 -4.80
CA PRO A 93 -12.94 2.98 -4.61
C PRO A 93 -14.45 2.76 -4.64
N GLU A 94 -14.94 1.55 -4.92
CA GLU A 94 -16.38 1.27 -5.06
C GLU A 94 -17.12 1.08 -3.71
N ASP A 95 -16.43 0.67 -2.65
CA ASP A 95 -17.04 0.40 -1.33
C ASP A 95 -17.05 1.63 -0.39
N SER A 96 -16.55 2.77 -0.87
CA SER A 96 -16.58 4.02 -0.12
C SER A 96 -17.95 4.68 -0.30
N GLU A 97 -18.94 4.27 0.48
CA GLU A 97 -20.22 4.98 0.70
C GLU A 97 -20.03 6.35 1.40
N SER A 98 -18.97 7.08 1.10
CA SER A 98 -18.81 8.49 1.46
C SER A 98 -19.28 9.35 0.29
N SER A 99 -20.60 9.37 0.15
CA SER A 99 -21.42 10.16 -0.78
C SER A 99 -21.30 11.69 -0.63
N ILE A 100 -20.10 12.25 -0.41
CA ILE A 100 -19.90 13.69 -0.25
C ILE A 100 -19.05 14.31 -1.37
N PHE A 101 -18.29 13.52 -2.14
CA PHE A 101 -17.55 14.06 -3.30
C PHE A 101 -17.76 13.21 -4.55
N SER A 102 -18.98 13.28 -5.11
CA SER A 102 -19.35 12.76 -6.44
C SER A 102 -18.65 13.45 -7.62
N GLN A 103 -17.50 14.10 -7.38
CA GLN A 103 -16.57 14.47 -8.44
C GLN A 103 -15.33 13.62 -8.26
N LYS A 104 -15.37 12.41 -8.81
CA LYS A 104 -14.19 11.57 -9.02
C LYS A 104 -13.24 12.35 -9.93
N SER A 105 -12.36 13.16 -9.31
CA SER A 105 -11.33 13.87 -10.04
C SER A 105 -10.47 12.83 -10.73
N MET A 106 -10.51 12.80 -12.07
CA MET A 106 -9.59 11.95 -12.84
C MET A 106 -8.13 12.32 -12.56
N LEU A 107 -7.89 13.57 -12.16
CA LEU A 107 -6.56 14.08 -11.84
C LEU A 107 -6.08 13.66 -10.45
N PHE A 108 -7.01 13.59 -9.49
CA PHE A 108 -6.72 13.21 -8.10
C PHE A 108 -7.71 12.13 -7.67
N PRO A 109 -7.50 10.88 -8.12
CA PRO A 109 -8.34 9.79 -7.67
C PRO A 109 -8.19 9.66 -6.14
N PRO A 110 -9.30 9.48 -5.39
CA PRO A 110 -9.24 9.20 -3.96
C PRO A 110 -8.72 7.77 -3.77
N VAL A 111 -7.39 7.60 -3.82
CA VAL A 111 -6.74 6.31 -3.63
C VAL A 111 -6.26 6.20 -2.19
N GLY A 112 -6.63 5.11 -1.54
CA GLY A 112 -6.19 4.77 -0.19
C GLY A 112 -7.12 5.23 0.93
N LYS A 113 -7.00 4.57 2.08
CA LYS A 113 -7.71 4.92 3.32
C LYS A 113 -6.80 5.75 4.23
N PRO A 114 -7.19 6.97 4.65
CA PRO A 114 -6.37 7.76 5.57
C PRO A 114 -6.23 7.00 6.89
N LEU A 115 -4.98 6.84 7.35
CA LEU A 115 -4.67 6.17 8.61
C LEU A 115 -4.54 7.20 9.74
N GLY A 116 -5.22 6.95 10.85
CA GLY A 116 -5.10 7.76 12.07
C GLY A 116 -6.18 8.84 12.22
N ARG A 117 -6.01 9.66 13.27
CA ARG A 117 -6.93 10.76 13.58
C ARG A 117 -6.69 11.92 12.59
N PRO A 118 -7.73 12.53 12.02
CA PRO A 118 -7.56 13.71 11.17
C PRO A 118 -6.86 14.83 11.95
N MET A 119 -5.87 15.44 11.32
CA MET A 119 -5.12 16.58 11.86
C MET A 119 -5.25 17.74 10.89
N VAL A 120 -5.60 18.92 11.41
CA VAL A 120 -5.63 20.15 10.63
C VAL A 120 -4.20 20.67 10.53
N TYR A 121 -3.70 20.80 9.30
CA TYR A 121 -2.39 21.36 9.02
C TYR A 121 -2.53 22.54 8.06
N THR A 122 -2.02 23.69 8.48
CA THR A 122 -2.01 24.91 7.66
C THR A 122 -0.68 24.99 6.91
N LEU A 123 -0.74 24.93 5.58
CA LEU A 123 0.43 25.09 4.71
C LEU A 123 0.99 26.52 4.82
N THR A 124 2.31 26.64 4.93
CA THR A 124 3.00 27.92 4.74
C THR A 124 2.96 28.34 3.27
N ASP A 125 3.15 29.63 2.97
CA ASP A 125 3.19 30.13 1.58
C ASP A 125 4.21 29.40 0.70
N LYS A 126 5.36 29.03 1.28
CA LYS A 126 6.41 28.28 0.59
C LYS A 126 5.95 26.86 0.25
N GLU A 127 5.32 26.18 1.19
CA GLU A 127 4.79 24.83 1.00
C GLU A 127 3.62 24.83 0.02
N ALA A 128 2.71 25.79 0.12
CA ALA A 128 1.61 25.97 -0.82
C ALA A 128 2.13 26.21 -2.25
N THR A 129 3.14 27.08 -2.41
CA THR A 129 3.79 27.32 -3.71
C THR A 129 4.45 26.05 -4.25
N GLN A 130 5.12 25.29 -3.39
CA GLN A 130 5.80 24.06 -3.80
C GLN A 130 4.81 22.94 -4.16
N ALA A 131 3.74 22.79 -3.40
CA ALA A 131 2.66 21.84 -3.67
C ALA A 131 1.98 22.16 -5.01
N HIS A 132 1.65 23.44 -5.24
CA HIS A 132 1.07 23.89 -6.50
C HIS A 132 1.99 23.60 -7.70
N ARG A 133 3.30 23.88 -7.57
CA ARG A 133 4.28 23.51 -8.61
C ARG A 133 4.33 22.01 -8.84
N TYR A 134 4.38 21.21 -7.77
CA TYR A 134 4.42 19.76 -7.89
C TYR A 134 3.25 19.23 -8.71
N VAL A 135 2.03 19.73 -8.47
CA VAL A 135 0.85 19.38 -9.26
C VAL A 135 1.05 19.74 -10.74
N LEU A 136 1.48 20.96 -11.04
CA LEU A 136 1.66 21.41 -12.44
C LEU A 136 2.71 20.58 -13.19
N PHE A 137 3.81 20.20 -12.55
CA PHE A 137 4.90 19.46 -13.19
C PHE A 137 4.64 17.95 -13.33
N ASN A 138 3.74 17.38 -12.53
CA ASN A 138 3.42 15.95 -12.58
C ASN A 138 2.05 15.65 -13.22
N CYS A 139 1.33 16.68 -13.67
CA CYS A 139 0.04 16.53 -14.31
C CYS A 139 0.20 16.28 -15.83
N ASP A 140 -0.32 15.15 -16.31
CA ASP A 140 -0.29 14.78 -17.72
C ASP A 140 -0.98 15.80 -18.63
N ALA A 141 -2.10 16.38 -18.17
CA ALA A 141 -2.82 17.40 -18.92
C ALA A 141 -2.04 18.71 -19.08
N VAL A 142 -1.05 18.96 -18.22
CA VAL A 142 -0.21 20.17 -18.23
C VAL A 142 1.07 19.99 -19.07
N LYS A 143 1.44 18.74 -19.42
CA LYS A 143 2.64 18.43 -20.22
C LYS A 143 2.74 19.22 -21.54
N PRO A 144 1.69 19.36 -22.37
CA PRO A 144 1.78 20.12 -23.61
C PRO A 144 2.19 21.58 -23.39
N TYR A 145 1.66 22.21 -22.34
CA TYR A 145 1.97 23.59 -21.98
C TYR A 145 3.39 23.74 -21.43
N LEU A 146 3.91 22.73 -20.73
CA LEU A 146 5.31 22.71 -20.29
C LEU A 146 6.27 22.70 -21.48
N GLU A 147 5.95 21.94 -22.53
CA GLU A 147 6.74 21.89 -23.76
C GLU A 147 6.66 23.22 -24.54
N GLU A 148 5.46 23.80 -24.64
CA GLU A 148 5.25 25.10 -25.28
C GLU A 148 6.04 26.21 -24.59
N HIS A 149 5.93 26.30 -23.26
CA HIS A 149 6.70 27.27 -22.46
C HIS A 149 8.20 27.04 -22.60
N GLY A 150 8.64 25.78 -22.62
CA GLY A 150 10.03 25.43 -22.88
C GLY A 150 10.52 25.93 -24.25
N ALA A 151 9.70 25.78 -25.30
CA ALA A 151 9.99 26.30 -26.62
C ALA A 151 10.02 27.84 -26.65
N TYR A 152 9.11 28.50 -25.93
CA TYR A 152 9.12 29.95 -25.74
C TYR A 152 10.41 30.45 -25.07
N LEU A 153 10.84 29.80 -23.98
CA LEU A 153 12.08 30.14 -23.28
C LEU A 153 13.32 29.96 -24.17
N ARG A 154 13.35 28.90 -25.00
CA ARG A 154 14.43 28.69 -25.99
C ARG A 154 14.46 29.77 -27.05
N ARG A 155 13.30 30.19 -27.58
CA ARG A 155 13.20 31.30 -28.54
C ARG A 155 13.66 32.62 -27.94
N LYS A 156 13.23 32.93 -26.72
CA LYS A 156 13.60 34.16 -26.00
C LYS A 156 15.11 34.24 -25.70
N ASN A 157 15.74 33.10 -25.44
CA ASN A 157 17.16 33.02 -25.09
C ASN A 157 18.08 32.52 -26.21
N ARG A 158 17.64 32.57 -27.48
CA ARG A 158 18.37 32.01 -28.63
C ARG A 158 19.83 32.50 -28.78
N LYS A 159 20.14 33.69 -28.25
CA LYS A 159 21.49 34.29 -28.29
C LYS A 159 22.38 33.94 -27.10
N LYS A 160 21.86 33.22 -26.09
CA LYS A 160 22.60 32.80 -24.90
C LYS A 160 22.72 31.29 -24.89
N CYS A 161 23.94 30.78 -24.74
CA CYS A 161 24.15 29.37 -24.42
C CYS A 161 23.82 29.18 -22.93
N ILE A 162 22.59 28.74 -22.65
CA ILE A 162 22.12 28.52 -21.28
C ILE A 162 22.36 27.06 -20.90
N ASP A 163 23.05 26.84 -19.79
CA ASP A 163 23.22 25.51 -19.20
C ASP A 163 21.87 24.88 -18.83
N ARG A 164 21.78 23.54 -18.88
CA ARG A 164 20.55 22.78 -18.61
C ARG A 164 19.96 23.11 -17.24
N ARG A 165 20.79 23.21 -16.21
CA ARG A 165 20.33 23.50 -14.83
C ARG A 165 19.70 24.88 -14.71
N THR A 166 20.30 25.87 -15.38
CA THR A 166 19.79 27.23 -15.41
C THR A 166 18.47 27.30 -16.15
N PHE A 167 18.34 26.55 -17.26
CA PHE A 167 17.10 26.45 -18.01
C PHE A 167 15.96 25.84 -17.18
N GLU A 168 16.21 24.70 -16.52
CA GLU A 168 15.24 24.03 -15.65
C GLU A 168 14.80 24.95 -14.51
N LYS A 169 15.73 25.69 -13.89
CA LYS A 169 15.42 26.66 -12.84
C LYS A 169 14.51 27.79 -13.34
N MET A 170 14.82 28.35 -14.52
CA MET A 170 14.00 29.39 -15.13
C MET A 170 12.60 28.89 -15.47
N GLN A 171 12.49 27.67 -16.00
CA GLN A 171 11.20 27.06 -16.30
C GLN A 171 10.40 26.80 -15.02
N HIS A 172 11.03 26.25 -13.97
CA HIS A 172 10.39 26.00 -12.68
C HIS A 172 9.87 27.27 -11.99
N GLU A 173 10.58 28.40 -12.12
CA GLU A 173 10.20 29.67 -11.52
C GLU A 173 9.11 30.41 -12.31
N GLN A 174 9.21 30.43 -13.64
CA GLN A 174 8.34 31.26 -14.50
C GLN A 174 7.07 30.54 -14.94
N PHE A 175 7.11 29.21 -15.04
CA PHE A 175 6.01 28.43 -15.61
C PHE A 175 4.67 28.62 -14.89
N PRO A 176 4.56 28.62 -13.54
CA PRO A 176 3.25 28.75 -12.88
C PRO A 176 2.53 30.06 -13.22
N LYS A 177 3.29 31.16 -13.30
CA LYS A 177 2.74 32.47 -13.67
C LYS A 177 2.36 32.50 -15.15
N TRP A 178 3.26 32.03 -16.02
CA TRP A 178 3.00 31.96 -17.46
C TRP A 178 1.78 31.10 -17.79
N PHE A 179 1.66 29.93 -17.16
CA PHE A 179 0.55 28.99 -17.35
C PHE A 179 -0.79 29.61 -16.92
N LYS A 180 -0.81 30.29 -15.77
CA LYS A 180 -2.00 31.02 -15.32
C LYS A 180 -2.42 32.08 -16.34
N ASP A 181 -1.48 32.89 -16.81
CA ASP A 181 -1.77 33.97 -17.76
C ASP A 181 -2.20 33.43 -19.14
N HIS A 182 -1.65 32.29 -19.57
CA HIS A 182 -1.95 31.64 -20.84
C HIS A 182 -3.31 30.93 -20.88
N VAL A 183 -3.72 30.30 -19.77
CA VAL A 183 -5.01 29.58 -19.68
C VAL A 183 -6.19 30.53 -19.43
N MET A 184 -5.93 31.70 -18.85
CA MET A 184 -6.97 32.72 -18.57
C MET A 184 -7.18 33.73 -19.69
N GLN A 185 -6.49 33.56 -20.83
CA GLN A 185 -6.70 34.30 -22.09
C GLN A 185 -7.80 33.65 -22.91
#